data_AF-A0A427YCP4-F1
#
_entry.id   AF-A0A427YCP4-F1
#
_cell.length_a   1.000
_cell.length_b   1.000
_cell.length_c   1.000
_cell.angle_alpha   90.00
_cell.angle_beta   90.00
_cell.angle_gamma   90.00
#
_symmetry.space_group_name_H-M   'P 1'
#
loop_
_entity.id
_entity.type
_entity.pdbx_description
1 polymer ?
#
loop_
_entity_poly.entity_id
_entity_poly.type
_entity_poly.pdbx_seq_one_letter_code
_entity_poly.pdbx_strand_id
1 'polypeptide(L)'
;MSGSLTHVLFEGASGYALFTVSQQEEIAARSKQLQDAINDYGIFSRMVQLASFLPFTSAAQALENANDVSEGVLNPHLKSLLNLIVPSAGSGAAGKSNKKQSAVLLGVSERGLAGAIQGEMDIPCDTAERALELIRGIRLHQEKMLVKGGMQAGDVTIAQLGLGHSYSRGKVKFNVNRSDNMIIQAISLSDQLDKDLNTFSMRVREWYGWHFPELYKIVPDAHQYATLAVLIGDRTTLQESSLPEIQQVLDDDETRARNVLDAARASMGSDISEVDLINISNFAERVVKLAEYRKSLRRYLVEKMNVVAPNLSALIGETIAARLISHAGSLTNLAKYPASTVQILGAEKALFRALKTKGNTPSTVSSTTRPSSAVRAPSTRVGSPASSRTKALRNQVEERLNFFETGAPVSKNADAIQKALTAIAADLGDDDDDDDDEEGEVDAVEVSEAVRQVERDQAEAAKNRHPLDLELAKIAGALPGSTSAVPTPVKDKKDKKDKSDKKDRKDKKEKRKSEVVAMEADGAEEDEEERKRRKKEKKEKKKAEAEGAEEGKKEKKKKRKSEA
;
A
#
# COMPACT_ATOMS: atom_id res chain seq x y z
N MET A 1 13.77 -44.18 33.71
CA MET A 1 12.42 -44.34 34.29
C MET A 1 11.54 -44.98 33.24
N SER A 2 11.32 -46.29 33.31
CA SER A 2 10.50 -47.03 32.35
C SER A 2 9.03 -46.95 32.78
N GLY A 3 8.38 -45.84 32.43
CA GLY A 3 6.93 -45.70 32.51
C GLY A 3 6.35 -45.79 31.11
N SER A 4 5.24 -46.52 30.95
CA SER A 4 4.49 -46.53 29.69
C SER A 4 3.98 -45.12 29.40
N LEU A 5 4.19 -44.60 28.19
CA LEU A 5 3.59 -43.34 27.74
C LEU A 5 2.07 -43.43 27.87
N THR A 6 1.46 -42.49 28.56
CA THR A 6 0.01 -42.53 28.85
C THR A 6 -0.78 -41.53 28.01
N HIS A 7 -0.20 -40.35 27.78
CA HIS A 7 -0.83 -39.26 27.05
C HIS A 7 0.17 -38.66 26.07
N VAL A 8 -0.33 -38.08 24.98
CA VAL A 8 0.47 -37.36 23.99
C VAL A 8 -0.18 -36.01 23.75
N LEU A 9 0.60 -34.94 23.90
CA LEU A 9 0.21 -33.59 23.53
C LEU A 9 0.47 -33.38 22.04
N PHE A 10 -0.51 -32.81 21.36
CA PHE A 10 -0.39 -32.36 19.97
C PHE A 10 -0.79 -30.89 19.87
N GLU A 11 0.21 -30.04 19.62
CA GLU A 11 0.04 -28.66 19.23
C GLU A 11 -0.24 -28.53 17.73
N GLY A 12 -1.41 -27.98 17.38
CA GLY A 12 -1.82 -27.73 16.01
C GLY A 12 -2.20 -26.26 15.78
N ALA A 13 -2.33 -25.86 14.51
CA ALA A 13 -2.75 -24.50 14.15
C ALA A 13 -4.17 -24.17 14.61
N SER A 14 -5.02 -25.18 14.79
CA SER A 14 -6.39 -25.05 15.25
C SER A 14 -6.55 -25.05 16.77
N GLY A 15 -5.55 -25.49 17.53
CA GLY A 15 -5.64 -25.63 18.98
C GLY A 15 -4.71 -26.70 19.54
N TYR A 16 -4.88 -26.98 20.83
CA TYR A 16 -4.19 -28.09 21.50
C TYR A 16 -5.09 -29.32 21.59
N ALA A 17 -4.56 -30.47 21.23
CA ALA A 17 -5.21 -31.75 21.40
C ALA A 17 -4.41 -32.62 22.37
N LEU A 18 -5.09 -33.25 23.31
CA LEU A 18 -4.51 -34.26 24.18
C LEU A 18 -5.07 -35.63 23.79
N PHE A 19 -4.19 -36.58 23.58
CA PHE A 19 -4.55 -37.95 23.23
C PHE A 19 -4.16 -38.92 24.34
N THR A 20 -4.97 -39.94 24.59
CA THR A 20 -4.62 -41.09 25.42
C THR A 20 -3.96 -42.18 24.56
N VAL A 21 -2.90 -42.78 25.09
CA VAL A 21 -2.19 -43.90 24.45
C VAL A 21 -2.66 -45.19 25.10
N SER A 22 -3.30 -46.04 24.30
CA SER A 22 -3.83 -47.34 24.77
C SER A 22 -2.87 -48.48 24.49
N GLN A 23 -2.14 -48.42 23.36
CA GLN A 23 -1.20 -49.44 22.94
C GLN A 23 0.05 -48.77 22.38
N GLN A 24 1.23 -49.24 22.82
CA GLN A 24 2.52 -48.80 22.30
C GLN A 24 3.50 -49.96 22.30
N GLU A 25 4.36 -50.02 21.29
CA GLU A 25 5.38 -51.05 21.17
C GLU A 25 6.76 -50.42 21.01
N GLU A 26 7.61 -50.58 22.02
CA GLU A 26 8.94 -49.94 22.05
C GLU A 26 10.03 -50.80 21.41
N ILE A 27 9.95 -52.12 21.58
CA ILE A 27 11.00 -53.06 21.13
C ILE A 27 10.98 -53.19 19.61
N ALA A 28 9.78 -53.27 19.01
CA ALA A 28 9.58 -53.39 17.57
C ALA A 28 9.29 -52.03 16.89
N ALA A 29 9.73 -50.91 17.49
CA ALA A 29 9.46 -49.55 16.99
C ALA A 29 9.86 -49.34 15.51
N ARG A 30 10.95 -50.00 15.09
CA ARG A 30 11.51 -49.93 13.72
C ARG A 30 11.03 -51.06 12.80
N SER A 31 10.13 -51.91 13.28
CA SER A 31 9.57 -52.96 12.44
C SER A 31 8.70 -52.36 11.34
N LYS A 32 8.76 -52.92 10.14
CA LYS A 32 7.92 -52.49 9.02
C LYS A 32 6.42 -52.60 9.36
N GLN A 33 6.06 -53.65 10.11
CA GLN A 33 4.68 -53.92 10.52
C GLN A 33 4.09 -52.78 11.37
N LEU A 34 4.85 -52.29 12.35
CA LEU A 34 4.40 -51.17 13.18
C LEU A 34 4.31 -49.87 12.37
N GLN A 35 5.27 -49.62 11.48
CA GLN A 35 5.27 -48.44 10.62
C GLN A 35 4.07 -48.43 9.67
N ASP A 36 3.73 -49.57 9.07
CA ASP A 36 2.53 -49.73 8.24
C ASP A 36 1.25 -49.56 9.08
N ALA A 37 1.26 -50.01 10.34
CA ALA A 37 0.13 -49.83 11.28
C ALA A 37 -0.10 -48.36 11.68
N ILE A 38 0.95 -47.52 11.78
CA ILE A 38 0.81 -46.08 12.03
C ILE A 38 0.24 -45.36 10.81
N ASN A 39 0.62 -45.79 9.60
CA ASN A 39 0.11 -45.22 8.36
C ASN A 39 -1.37 -45.54 8.12
N ASP A 40 -1.87 -46.67 8.62
CA ASP A 40 -3.28 -47.01 8.55
C ASP A 40 -4.09 -46.42 9.72
N TYR A 41 -5.04 -45.53 9.39
CA TYR A 41 -5.93 -44.91 10.37
C TYR A 41 -6.77 -45.91 11.17
N GLY A 42 -7.19 -47.02 10.54
CA GLY A 42 -8.05 -48.01 11.20
C GLY A 42 -7.36 -48.69 12.38
N ILE A 43 -6.05 -48.90 12.28
CA ILE A 43 -5.22 -49.49 13.33
C ILE A 43 -4.73 -48.39 14.28
N PHE A 44 -4.24 -47.27 13.74
CA PHE A 44 -3.70 -46.16 14.54
C PHE A 44 -4.73 -45.56 15.50
N SER A 45 -6.00 -45.45 15.10
CA SER A 45 -7.09 -44.95 15.97
C SER A 45 -7.40 -45.86 17.18
N ARG A 46 -6.90 -47.11 17.19
CA ARG A 46 -6.96 -48.00 18.35
C ARG A 46 -5.77 -47.82 19.29
N MET A 47 -4.62 -47.40 18.75
CA MET A 47 -3.42 -47.11 19.52
C MET A 47 -3.56 -45.80 20.29
N VAL A 48 -4.10 -44.77 19.63
CA VAL A 48 -4.19 -43.40 20.12
C VAL A 48 -5.62 -42.87 19.98
N GLN A 49 -6.20 -42.39 21.07
CA GLN A 49 -7.57 -41.85 21.10
C GLN A 49 -7.59 -40.42 21.59
N LEU A 50 -8.43 -39.57 20.98
CA LEU A 50 -8.59 -38.18 21.39
C LEU A 50 -9.22 -38.13 22.79
N ALA A 51 -8.51 -37.56 23.75
CA ALA A 51 -8.99 -37.35 25.12
C ALA A 51 -9.76 -36.02 25.19
N SER A 52 -9.16 -34.96 24.66
CA SER A 52 -9.75 -33.64 24.61
C SER A 52 -9.12 -32.81 23.50
N PHE A 53 -9.89 -31.86 22.99
CA PHE A 53 -9.44 -30.87 22.03
C PHE A 53 -9.89 -29.50 22.50
N LEU A 54 -8.94 -28.57 22.62
CA LEU A 54 -9.18 -27.18 22.98
C LEU A 54 -8.82 -26.30 21.78
N PRO A 55 -9.81 -25.91 20.96
CA PRO A 55 -9.58 -25.05 19.82
C PRO A 55 -9.20 -23.63 20.26
N PHE A 56 -8.41 -22.94 19.44
CA PHE A 56 -8.17 -21.51 19.64
C PHE A 56 -9.41 -20.71 19.27
N THR A 57 -9.74 -19.71 20.08
CA THR A 57 -10.92 -18.85 19.88
C THR A 57 -10.67 -17.76 18.84
N SER A 58 -9.42 -17.31 18.70
CA SER A 58 -9.03 -16.22 17.80
C SER A 58 -7.67 -16.47 17.15
N ALA A 59 -7.45 -15.85 15.99
CA ALA A 59 -6.15 -15.89 15.30
C ALA A 59 -5.03 -15.22 16.13
N ALA A 60 -5.37 -14.23 16.96
CA ALA A 60 -4.42 -13.59 17.86
C ALA A 60 -3.93 -14.56 18.94
N GLN A 61 -4.86 -15.29 19.56
CA GLN A 61 -4.54 -16.34 20.51
C GLN A 61 -3.69 -17.44 19.87
N ALA A 62 -4.05 -17.89 18.66
CA ALA A 62 -3.27 -18.89 17.93
C ALA A 62 -1.84 -18.41 17.64
N LEU A 63 -1.67 -17.13 17.29
CA LEU A 63 -0.36 -16.52 17.03
C LEU A 63 0.50 -16.42 18.30
N GLU A 64 -0.08 -15.98 19.41
CA GLU A 64 0.58 -15.93 20.71
C GLU A 64 1.06 -17.32 21.14
N ASN A 65 0.16 -18.31 21.09
CA ASN A 65 0.48 -19.69 21.44
C ASN A 65 1.55 -20.29 20.51
N ALA A 66 1.53 -19.97 19.21
CA ALA A 66 2.57 -20.41 18.30
C ALA A 66 3.94 -19.80 18.62
N ASN A 67 3.99 -18.53 19.04
CA ASN A 67 5.24 -17.89 19.48
C ASN A 67 5.74 -18.53 20.80
N ASP A 68 4.86 -18.72 21.78
CA ASP A 68 5.24 -19.31 23.07
C ASP A 68 5.76 -20.74 22.91
N VAL A 69 5.08 -21.56 22.10
CA VAL A 69 5.55 -22.91 21.77
C VAL A 69 6.90 -22.87 21.07
N SER A 70 7.12 -21.92 20.15
CA SER A 70 8.41 -21.77 19.46
C SER A 70 9.55 -21.38 20.39
N GLU A 71 9.24 -20.70 21.49
CA GLU A 71 10.20 -20.25 22.52
C GLU A 71 10.27 -21.23 23.71
N GLY A 72 9.44 -22.29 23.70
CA GLY A 72 9.40 -23.30 24.76
C GLY A 72 8.70 -22.84 26.04
N VAL A 73 7.87 -21.82 25.97
CA VAL A 73 7.12 -21.25 27.11
C VAL A 73 5.76 -21.94 27.24
N LEU A 74 5.35 -22.24 28.48
CA LEU A 74 4.04 -22.81 28.76
C LEU A 74 2.95 -21.73 28.72
N ASN A 75 2.15 -21.68 27.66
CA ASN A 75 1.04 -20.75 27.57
C ASN A 75 -0.07 -21.10 28.60
N PRO A 76 -0.73 -20.11 29.25
CA PRO A 76 -1.84 -20.34 30.18
C PRO A 76 -2.99 -21.18 29.60
N HIS A 77 -3.25 -21.09 28.30
CA HIS A 77 -4.26 -21.88 27.61
C HIS A 77 -3.92 -23.38 27.60
N LEU A 78 -2.65 -23.72 27.34
CA LEU A 78 -2.16 -25.09 27.42
C LEU A 78 -2.17 -25.59 28.87
N LYS A 79 -1.79 -24.75 29.83
CA LYS A 79 -1.86 -25.06 31.26
C LYS A 79 -3.29 -25.41 31.71
N SER A 80 -4.28 -24.67 31.23
CA SER A 80 -5.70 -24.97 31.50
C SER A 80 -6.14 -26.33 30.94
N LEU A 81 -5.70 -26.70 29.74
CA LEU A 81 -5.98 -28.01 29.15
C LEU A 81 -5.38 -29.14 29.99
N LEU A 82 -4.11 -29.01 30.38
CA LEU A 82 -3.42 -30.03 31.14
C LEU A 82 -4.05 -30.23 32.53
N ASN A 83 -4.42 -29.14 33.22
CA ASN A 83 -5.12 -29.19 34.51
C ASN A 83 -6.48 -29.90 34.44
N LEU A 84 -7.18 -29.81 33.30
CA LEU A 84 -8.51 -30.39 33.16
C LEU A 84 -8.47 -31.92 33.07
N ILE A 85 -7.41 -32.49 32.50
CA ILE A 85 -7.39 -33.90 32.07
C ILE A 85 -6.31 -34.71 32.79
N VAL A 86 -5.14 -34.12 33.03
CA VAL A 86 -4.04 -34.81 33.70
C VAL A 86 -4.23 -34.64 35.22
N PRO A 87 -4.53 -35.71 35.97
CA PRO A 87 -4.57 -35.61 37.42
C PRO A 87 -3.18 -35.24 37.92
N SER A 88 -3.05 -34.02 38.49
CA SER A 88 -1.77 -33.57 39.04
C SER A 88 -1.44 -34.42 40.27
N ALA A 89 -0.20 -34.90 40.35
CA ALA A 89 0.27 -35.68 41.49
C ALA A 89 0.33 -34.87 42.81
N GLY A 90 0.15 -33.54 42.74
CA GLY A 90 0.35 -32.61 43.86
C GLY A 90 -0.88 -31.78 44.30
N SER A 91 -1.99 -31.76 43.56
CA SER A 91 -3.19 -31.04 43.99
C SER A 91 -3.98 -31.89 44.99
N GLY A 92 -3.95 -31.50 46.27
CA GLY A 92 -4.64 -32.14 47.40
C GLY A 92 -6.17 -32.15 47.35
N ALA A 93 -6.78 -32.52 46.22
CA ALA A 93 -8.17 -32.90 46.15
C ALA A 93 -8.31 -34.38 46.55
N ALA A 94 -8.31 -34.61 47.87
CA ALA A 94 -8.77 -35.83 48.49
C ALA A 94 -10.29 -36.01 48.24
N GLY A 95 -10.64 -36.33 47.00
CA GLY A 95 -11.99 -36.73 46.58
C GLY A 95 -11.96 -38.20 46.19
N LYS A 96 -12.49 -39.05 47.07
CA LYS A 96 -12.59 -40.51 46.95
C LYS A 96 -12.94 -41.00 45.53
N SER A 97 -11.95 -41.47 44.78
CA SER A 97 -12.17 -42.51 43.77
C SER A 97 -11.05 -43.54 43.83
N ASN A 98 -11.40 -44.70 44.35
CA ASN A 98 -10.50 -45.81 44.65
C ASN A 98 -10.19 -46.57 43.35
N LYS A 99 -9.18 -46.11 42.60
CA LYS A 99 -8.53 -46.90 41.54
C LYS A 99 -7.10 -46.41 41.41
N LYS A 100 -6.15 -47.29 41.72
CA LYS A 100 -4.69 -47.10 41.64
C LYS A 100 -4.32 -46.27 40.39
N GLN A 101 -4.12 -44.95 40.55
CA GLN A 101 -3.85 -44.06 39.42
C GLN A 101 -2.43 -44.31 38.94
N SER A 102 -2.29 -44.76 37.69
CA SER A 102 -0.99 -44.92 37.03
C SER A 102 -0.31 -43.56 36.91
N ALA A 103 0.98 -43.49 37.26
CA ALA A 103 1.79 -42.29 37.05
C ALA A 103 1.66 -41.82 35.60
N VAL A 104 1.20 -40.57 35.41
CA VAL A 104 0.98 -39.99 34.08
C VAL A 104 2.33 -39.64 33.48
N LEU A 105 2.58 -40.10 32.26
CA LEU A 105 3.73 -39.73 31.45
C LEU A 105 3.23 -39.12 30.14
N LEU A 106 3.63 -37.87 29.87
CA LEU A 106 3.14 -37.04 28.76
C LEU A 106 4.17 -36.97 27.63
N GLY A 107 3.78 -37.37 26.43
CA GLY A 107 4.58 -37.21 25.22
C GLY A 107 4.50 -35.78 24.70
N VAL A 108 5.63 -35.12 24.52
CA VAL A 108 5.72 -33.74 23.99
C VAL A 108 6.74 -33.73 22.85
N SER A 109 6.47 -32.95 21.80
CA SER A 109 7.35 -32.83 20.62
C SER A 109 8.64 -32.07 20.94
N GLU A 110 8.48 -30.91 21.59
CA GLU A 110 9.55 -29.96 21.87
C GLU A 110 10.16 -30.13 23.27
N ARG A 111 11.50 -30.13 23.34
CA ARG A 111 12.23 -30.31 24.60
C ARG A 111 12.11 -29.11 25.54
N GLY A 112 12.12 -27.89 25.00
CA GLY A 112 11.95 -26.66 25.79
C GLY A 112 10.59 -26.63 26.47
N LEU A 113 9.53 -26.91 25.70
CA LEU A 113 8.17 -27.00 26.21
C LEU A 113 8.00 -28.12 27.25
N ALA A 114 8.61 -29.29 27.02
CA ALA A 114 8.63 -30.38 28.00
C ALA A 114 9.27 -29.95 29.33
N GLY A 115 10.38 -29.21 29.28
CA GLY A 115 11.03 -28.64 30.45
C GLY A 115 10.14 -27.66 31.20
N ALA A 116 9.44 -26.77 30.49
CA ALA A 116 8.51 -25.81 31.08
C ALA A 116 7.29 -26.49 31.73
N ILE A 117 6.71 -27.49 31.06
CA ILE A 117 5.61 -28.30 31.62
C ILE A 117 6.07 -29.02 32.89
N GLN A 118 7.22 -29.68 32.84
CA GLN A 118 7.75 -30.40 33.99
C GLN A 118 8.05 -29.45 35.16
N GLY A 119 8.57 -28.25 34.89
CA GLY A 119 8.90 -27.27 35.92
C GLY A 119 7.68 -26.58 36.56
N GLU A 120 6.59 -26.37 35.81
CA GLU A 120 5.40 -25.68 36.32
C GLU A 120 4.28 -26.60 36.82
N MET A 121 4.16 -27.80 36.27
CA MET A 121 3.03 -28.70 36.49
C MET A 121 3.42 -30.01 37.19
N ASP A 122 4.71 -30.25 37.42
CA ASP A 122 5.26 -31.50 37.96
C ASP A 122 4.81 -32.76 37.19
N ILE A 123 4.49 -32.60 35.90
CA ILE A 123 4.13 -33.72 35.00
C ILE A 123 5.41 -34.22 34.33
N PRO A 124 5.79 -35.50 34.47
CA PRO A 124 6.93 -36.03 33.77
C PRO A 124 6.62 -36.06 32.27
N CYS A 125 7.52 -35.47 31.48
CA CYS A 125 7.38 -35.35 30.04
C CYS A 125 8.40 -36.25 29.34
N ASP A 126 8.00 -36.83 28.21
CA ASP A 126 8.84 -37.66 27.37
C ASP A 126 8.93 -37.07 25.95
N THR A 127 10.16 -36.89 25.48
CA THR A 127 10.48 -36.37 24.15
C THR A 127 11.31 -37.38 23.33
N ALA A 128 11.27 -38.66 23.71
CA ALA A 128 11.99 -39.73 23.03
C ALA A 128 11.32 -40.14 21.69
N GLU A 129 12.01 -40.99 20.91
CA GLU A 129 11.57 -41.50 19.60
C GLU A 129 10.13 -42.08 19.65
N ARG A 130 9.76 -42.76 20.74
CA ARG A 130 8.39 -43.31 20.91
C ARG A 130 7.30 -42.25 20.95
N ALA A 131 7.54 -41.11 21.61
CA ALA A 131 6.57 -40.02 21.66
C ALA A 131 6.47 -39.33 20.30
N LEU A 132 7.62 -39.11 19.65
CA LEU A 132 7.69 -38.48 18.34
C LEU A 132 7.01 -39.31 17.24
N GLU A 133 7.12 -40.64 17.27
CA GLU A 133 6.42 -41.51 16.30
C GLU A 133 4.89 -41.43 16.45
N LEU A 134 4.37 -41.38 17.68
CA LEU A 134 2.94 -41.20 17.92
C LEU A 134 2.46 -39.81 17.49
N ILE A 135 3.23 -38.75 17.79
CA ILE A 135 2.95 -37.39 17.33
C ILE A 135 2.95 -37.31 15.80
N ARG A 136 3.87 -38.03 15.13
CA ARG A 136 3.91 -38.14 13.67
C ARG A 136 2.65 -38.79 13.12
N GLY A 137 2.20 -39.90 13.72
CA GLY A 137 0.94 -40.56 13.36
C GLY A 137 -0.28 -39.66 13.56
N ILE A 138 -0.34 -38.92 14.67
CA ILE A 138 -1.39 -37.93 14.93
C ILE A 138 -1.38 -36.85 13.86
N ARG A 139 -0.21 -36.32 13.50
CA ARG A 139 -0.07 -35.28 12.46
C ARG A 139 -0.54 -35.77 11.08
N LEU A 140 -0.24 -37.02 10.74
CA LEU A 140 -0.68 -37.65 9.48
C LEU A 140 -2.21 -37.76 9.41
N HIS A 141 -2.84 -38.13 10.53
CA HIS A 141 -4.29 -38.40 10.60
C HIS A 141 -5.11 -37.29 11.27
N GLN A 142 -4.51 -36.11 11.48
CA GLN A 142 -5.09 -35.03 12.31
C GLN A 142 -6.50 -34.62 11.85
N GLU A 143 -6.72 -34.51 10.55
CA GLU A 143 -8.02 -34.11 10.01
C GLU A 143 -9.12 -35.11 10.35
N LYS A 144 -8.81 -36.41 10.41
CA LYS A 144 -9.78 -37.47 10.76
C LYS A 144 -9.95 -37.60 12.27
N MET A 145 -8.87 -37.42 13.03
CA MET A 145 -8.89 -37.55 14.49
C MET A 145 -9.60 -36.36 15.18
N LEU A 146 -9.44 -35.14 14.65
CA LEU A 146 -10.01 -33.93 15.24
C LEU A 146 -11.49 -33.71 14.88
N VAL A 147 -12.07 -34.50 13.97
CA VAL A 147 -13.53 -34.46 13.70
C VAL A 147 -14.34 -34.73 14.96
N LYS A 148 -13.86 -35.63 15.83
CA LYS A 148 -14.49 -35.92 17.13
C LYS A 148 -14.50 -34.71 18.07
N GLY A 149 -13.57 -33.77 17.88
CA GLY A 149 -13.49 -32.50 18.59
C GLY A 149 -14.27 -31.36 17.94
N GLY A 150 -15.06 -31.63 16.89
CA GLY A 150 -15.92 -30.65 16.23
C GLY A 150 -15.31 -29.93 15.03
N MET A 151 -14.12 -30.32 14.57
CA MET A 151 -13.51 -29.77 13.34
C MET A 151 -14.06 -30.41 12.07
N GLN A 152 -14.22 -29.64 10.99
CA GLN A 152 -14.56 -30.16 9.68
C GLN A 152 -13.31 -30.44 8.84
N ALA A 153 -13.47 -31.27 7.80
CA ALA A 153 -12.40 -31.51 6.84
C ALA A 153 -12.04 -30.19 6.13
N GLY A 154 -10.75 -29.86 6.09
CA GLY A 154 -10.23 -28.61 5.52
C GLY A 154 -10.01 -27.47 6.51
N ASP A 155 -10.66 -27.46 7.69
CA ASP A 155 -10.50 -26.37 8.67
C ASP A 155 -9.05 -26.26 9.16
N VAL A 156 -8.38 -27.40 9.34
CA VAL A 156 -6.97 -27.47 9.76
C VAL A 156 -6.07 -26.77 8.74
N THR A 157 -6.29 -26.98 7.45
CA THR A 157 -5.45 -26.37 6.39
C THR A 157 -5.64 -24.86 6.30
N ILE A 158 -6.88 -24.38 6.45
CA ILE A 158 -7.18 -22.94 6.50
C ILE A 158 -6.52 -22.29 7.72
N ALA A 159 -6.62 -22.94 8.89
CA ALA A 159 -5.97 -22.48 10.12
C ALA A 159 -4.44 -22.42 9.97
N GLN A 160 -3.84 -23.45 9.36
CA GLN A 160 -2.40 -23.49 9.07
C GLN A 160 -1.96 -22.34 8.15
N LEU A 161 -2.72 -22.07 7.08
CA LEU A 161 -2.41 -20.97 6.17
C LEU A 161 -2.48 -19.60 6.87
N GLY A 162 -3.54 -19.37 7.63
CA GLY A 162 -3.74 -18.12 8.36
C GLY A 162 -2.67 -17.88 9.43
N LEU A 163 -2.35 -18.92 10.21
CA LEU A 163 -1.33 -18.87 11.25
C LEU A 163 0.06 -18.72 10.64
N GLY A 164 0.40 -19.46 9.58
CA GLY A 164 1.68 -19.37 8.89
C GLY A 164 1.97 -17.98 8.33
N HIS A 165 0.96 -17.34 7.72
CA HIS A 165 1.08 -15.95 7.28
C HIS A 165 1.29 -14.98 8.46
N SER A 166 0.51 -15.15 9.53
CA SER A 166 0.56 -14.24 10.69
C SER A 166 1.87 -14.36 11.47
N TYR A 167 2.33 -15.59 11.69
CA TYR A 167 3.60 -15.91 12.32
C TYR A 167 4.78 -15.35 11.53
N SER A 168 4.80 -15.59 10.21
CA SER A 168 5.86 -15.09 9.34
C SER A 168 5.88 -13.55 9.28
N ARG A 169 4.71 -12.91 9.22
CA ARG A 169 4.61 -11.44 9.26
C ARG A 169 5.11 -10.86 10.58
N GLY A 170 4.80 -11.51 11.70
CA GLY A 170 5.27 -11.14 13.03
C GLY A 170 6.79 -11.25 13.15
N LYS A 171 7.37 -12.40 12.78
CA LYS A 171 8.82 -12.63 12.88
C LYS A 171 9.63 -11.76 11.93
N VAL A 172 9.18 -11.56 10.68
CA VAL A 172 9.87 -10.71 9.69
C VAL A 172 9.65 -9.20 9.96
N LYS A 173 8.81 -8.84 10.95
CA LYS A 173 8.36 -7.46 11.21
C LYS A 173 7.92 -6.79 9.91
N PHE A 174 6.99 -7.44 9.20
CA PHE A 174 6.51 -6.94 7.92
C PHE A 174 5.94 -5.53 8.09
N ASN A 175 6.66 -4.53 7.60
CA ASN A 175 6.27 -3.13 7.75
C ASN A 175 5.13 -2.82 6.77
N VAL A 176 3.90 -2.72 7.28
CA VAL A 176 2.72 -2.35 6.50
C VAL A 176 2.89 -0.99 5.82
N ASN A 177 3.69 -0.09 6.41
CA ASN A 177 3.95 1.24 5.86
C ASN A 177 4.92 1.21 4.68
N ARG A 178 5.67 0.11 4.46
CA ARG A 178 6.53 -0.09 3.28
C ARG A 178 5.78 -0.86 2.19
N SER A 179 4.53 -0.47 1.93
CA SER A 179 3.72 -1.04 0.84
C SER A 179 3.88 -0.20 -0.42
N ASP A 180 4.83 -0.61 -1.27
CA ASP A 180 5.08 -0.05 -2.60
C ASP A 180 4.00 -0.41 -3.63
N ASN A 181 3.23 -1.48 -3.40
CA ASN A 181 2.11 -1.87 -4.27
C ASN A 181 1.07 -0.75 -4.41
N MET A 182 0.73 -0.04 -3.34
CA MET A 182 -0.24 1.06 -3.42
C MET A 182 0.24 2.19 -4.35
N ILE A 183 1.55 2.44 -4.41
CA ILE A 183 2.16 3.44 -5.29
C ILE A 183 2.06 2.98 -6.75
N ILE A 184 2.39 1.72 -7.02
CA ILE A 184 2.32 1.12 -8.37
C ILE A 184 0.90 1.18 -8.91
N GLN A 185 -0.10 0.81 -8.10
CA GLN A 185 -1.49 0.87 -8.53
C GLN A 185 -1.95 2.33 -8.71
N ALA A 186 -1.56 3.25 -7.82
CA ALA A 186 -1.95 4.65 -7.91
C ALA A 186 -1.40 5.34 -9.16
N ILE A 187 -0.13 5.12 -9.53
CA ILE A 187 0.44 5.72 -10.75
C ILE A 187 -0.14 5.10 -12.02
N SER A 188 -0.35 3.78 -12.05
CA SER A 188 -1.02 3.10 -13.17
C SER A 188 -2.43 3.62 -13.38
N LEU A 189 -3.20 3.78 -12.29
CA LEU A 189 -4.53 4.36 -12.32
C LEU A 189 -4.50 5.83 -12.76
N SER A 190 -3.52 6.62 -12.30
CA SER A 190 -3.36 8.01 -12.74
C SER A 190 -3.09 8.11 -14.25
N ASP A 191 -2.16 7.30 -14.77
CA ASP A 191 -1.84 7.28 -16.20
C ASP A 191 -3.03 6.79 -17.06
N GLN A 192 -3.88 5.91 -16.52
CA GLN A 192 -5.12 5.48 -17.18
C GLN A 192 -6.19 6.58 -17.18
N LEU A 193 -6.41 7.22 -16.03
CA LEU A 193 -7.34 8.34 -15.89
C LEU A 193 -7.00 9.49 -16.85
N ASP A 194 -5.73 9.75 -17.11
CA ASP A 194 -5.31 10.80 -18.04
C ASP A 194 -5.78 10.52 -19.47
N LYS A 195 -5.68 9.27 -19.92
CA LYS A 195 -6.16 8.85 -21.25
C LYS A 195 -7.67 8.86 -21.34
N ASP A 196 -8.33 8.35 -20.29
CA ASP A 196 -9.78 8.27 -20.23
C ASP A 196 -10.39 9.67 -20.17
N LEU A 197 -9.83 10.58 -19.37
CA LEU A 197 -10.27 11.97 -19.31
C LEU A 197 -10.13 12.67 -20.66
N ASN A 198 -9.03 12.48 -21.38
CA ASN A 198 -8.88 13.06 -22.71
C ASN A 198 -9.96 12.53 -23.67
N THR A 199 -10.15 11.20 -23.69
CA THR A 199 -11.15 10.55 -24.56
C THR A 199 -12.57 10.99 -24.21
N PHE A 200 -12.93 11.02 -22.94
CA PHE A 200 -14.25 11.44 -22.49
C PHE A 200 -14.48 12.94 -22.71
N SER A 201 -13.47 13.78 -22.51
CA SER A 201 -13.61 15.22 -22.76
C SER A 201 -13.82 15.52 -24.25
N MET A 202 -13.12 14.80 -25.14
CA MET A 202 -13.40 14.88 -26.59
C MET A 202 -14.81 14.39 -26.91
N ARG A 203 -15.29 13.35 -26.24
CA ARG A 203 -16.66 12.86 -26.42
C ARG A 203 -17.72 13.85 -25.94
N VAL A 204 -17.50 14.54 -24.81
CA VAL A 204 -18.38 15.62 -24.33
C VAL A 204 -18.43 16.77 -25.35
N ARG A 205 -17.28 17.11 -25.95
CA ARG A 205 -17.19 18.13 -27.00
C ARG A 205 -17.98 17.79 -28.24
N GLU A 206 -17.84 16.56 -28.75
CA GLU A 206 -18.63 16.11 -29.91
C GLU A 206 -20.13 16.12 -29.60
N TRP A 207 -20.53 15.63 -28.42
CA TRP A 207 -21.94 15.43 -28.10
C TRP A 207 -22.66 16.75 -27.79
N TYR A 208 -22.05 17.62 -26.99
CA TYR A 208 -22.59 18.94 -26.69
C TYR A 208 -22.37 19.95 -27.83
N GLY A 209 -21.33 19.75 -28.66
CA GLY A 209 -21.06 20.60 -29.82
C GLY A 209 -22.15 20.54 -30.89
N TRP A 210 -23.02 19.53 -30.88
CA TRP A 210 -24.22 19.51 -31.75
C TRP A 210 -25.27 20.56 -31.32
N HIS A 211 -25.33 20.85 -30.02
CA HIS A 211 -26.19 21.88 -29.44
C HIS A 211 -25.57 23.28 -29.49
N PHE A 212 -24.29 23.38 -29.13
CA PHE A 212 -23.57 24.64 -29.04
C PHE A 212 -22.17 24.53 -29.68
N PRO A 213 -22.07 24.54 -31.02
CA PRO A 213 -20.82 24.30 -31.73
C PRO A 213 -19.77 25.40 -31.53
N GLU A 214 -20.19 26.65 -31.31
CA GLU A 214 -19.30 27.79 -31.16
C GLU A 214 -18.46 27.74 -29.87
N LEU A 215 -18.97 27.06 -28.84
CA LEU A 215 -18.29 26.90 -27.55
C LEU A 215 -16.93 26.21 -27.70
N TYR A 216 -16.80 25.27 -28.63
CA TYR A 216 -15.55 24.55 -28.89
C TYR A 216 -14.43 25.49 -29.34
N LYS A 217 -14.77 26.53 -30.13
CA LYS A 217 -13.81 27.51 -30.63
C LYS A 217 -13.39 28.51 -29.56
N ILE A 218 -14.29 28.86 -28.65
CA ILE A 218 -14.04 29.84 -27.58
C ILE A 218 -13.27 29.20 -26.41
N VAL A 219 -13.53 27.92 -26.10
CA VAL A 219 -12.96 27.22 -24.93
C VAL A 219 -12.09 26.03 -25.39
N PRO A 220 -10.78 26.26 -25.61
CA PRO A 220 -9.86 25.23 -26.08
C PRO A 220 -9.47 24.22 -24.99
N ASP A 221 -9.66 24.52 -23.71
CA ASP A 221 -9.43 23.56 -22.62
C ASP A 221 -10.63 22.61 -22.44
N ALA A 222 -10.32 21.31 -22.32
CA ALA A 222 -11.34 20.26 -22.36
C ALA A 222 -12.07 20.11 -21.01
N HIS A 223 -11.40 20.44 -19.91
CA HIS A 223 -11.97 20.40 -18.57
C HIS A 223 -12.90 21.60 -18.33
N GLN A 224 -12.47 22.80 -18.71
CA GLN A 224 -13.29 24.01 -18.68
C GLN A 224 -14.54 23.83 -19.55
N TYR A 225 -14.39 23.27 -20.76
CA TYR A 225 -15.52 22.96 -21.64
C TYR A 225 -16.55 22.04 -20.96
N ALA A 226 -16.11 20.94 -20.35
CA ALA A 226 -17.01 20.01 -19.67
C ALA A 226 -17.71 20.66 -18.46
N THR A 227 -17.01 21.53 -17.73
CA THR A 227 -17.58 22.27 -16.59
C THR A 227 -18.62 23.29 -17.06
N LEU A 228 -18.34 24.02 -18.14
CA LEU A 228 -19.28 24.97 -18.75
C LEU A 228 -20.49 24.27 -19.34
N ALA A 229 -20.34 23.11 -19.97
CA ALA A 229 -21.47 22.34 -20.48
C ALA A 229 -22.46 21.91 -19.37
N VAL A 230 -21.95 21.63 -18.16
CA VAL A 230 -22.78 21.34 -16.98
C VAL A 230 -23.48 22.60 -16.45
N LEU A 231 -22.78 23.74 -16.41
CA LEU A 231 -23.31 25.01 -15.89
C LEU A 231 -24.32 25.67 -16.83
N ILE A 232 -24.04 25.67 -18.13
CA ILE A 232 -24.88 26.29 -19.17
C ILE A 232 -26.15 25.47 -19.37
N GLY A 233 -26.04 24.15 -19.43
CA GLY A 233 -27.18 23.29 -19.77
C GLY A 233 -27.71 23.63 -21.16
N ASP A 234 -28.95 24.12 -21.23
CA ASP A 234 -29.57 24.57 -22.48
C ASP A 234 -29.14 26.01 -22.81
N ARG A 235 -28.66 26.23 -24.04
CA ARG A 235 -28.24 27.56 -24.52
C ARG A 235 -29.33 28.61 -24.42
N THR A 236 -30.61 28.22 -24.51
CA THR A 236 -31.74 29.16 -24.48
C THR A 236 -31.98 29.74 -23.09
N THR A 237 -31.51 29.05 -22.05
CA THR A 237 -31.68 29.46 -20.65
C THR A 237 -30.58 30.40 -20.16
N LEU A 238 -29.58 30.69 -21.00
CA LEU A 238 -28.43 31.51 -20.65
C LEU A 238 -28.79 33.00 -20.53
N GLN A 239 -28.56 33.59 -19.36
CA GLN A 239 -28.82 35.00 -19.07
C GLN A 239 -27.55 35.72 -18.57
N GLU A 240 -27.55 37.05 -18.56
CA GLU A 240 -26.42 37.84 -18.01
C GLU A 240 -26.16 37.58 -16.51
N SER A 241 -27.13 36.98 -15.80
CA SER A 241 -26.98 36.59 -14.40
C SER A 241 -26.01 35.42 -14.17
N SER A 242 -25.76 34.57 -15.18
CA SER A 242 -24.81 33.44 -15.08
C SER A 242 -23.39 33.80 -15.54
N LEU A 243 -23.20 35.01 -16.06
CA LEU A 243 -21.90 35.57 -16.46
C LEU A 243 -20.82 35.48 -15.35
N PRO A 244 -21.08 35.79 -14.06
CA PRO A 244 -20.06 35.65 -13.01
C PRO A 244 -19.62 34.19 -12.79
N GLU A 245 -20.52 33.21 -12.93
CA GLU A 245 -20.18 31.79 -12.77
C GLU A 245 -19.34 31.26 -13.94
N ILE A 246 -19.68 31.71 -15.16
CA ILE A 246 -18.91 31.40 -16.38
C ILE A 246 -17.52 32.02 -16.32
N GLN A 247 -17.43 33.27 -15.85
CA GLN A 247 -16.17 33.98 -15.65
C GLN A 247 -15.26 33.22 -14.66
N GLN A 248 -15.81 32.71 -13.56
CA GLN A 248 -15.04 31.94 -12.59
C GLN A 248 -14.44 30.66 -13.20
N VAL A 249 -15.14 30.01 -14.13
CA VAL A 249 -14.63 28.79 -14.79
C VAL A 249 -13.59 29.10 -15.85
N LEU A 250 -13.65 30.29 -16.47
CA LEU A 250 -12.74 30.75 -17.51
C LEU A 250 -11.53 31.54 -16.98
N ASP A 251 -11.14 31.29 -15.73
CA ASP A 251 -10.00 31.95 -15.06
C ASP A 251 -10.15 33.48 -15.00
N ASP A 252 -11.34 33.94 -14.64
CA ASP A 252 -11.72 35.36 -14.50
C ASP A 252 -11.67 36.20 -15.79
N ASP A 253 -11.60 35.56 -16.96
CA ASP A 253 -11.62 36.24 -18.25
C ASP A 253 -13.04 36.68 -18.65
N GLU A 254 -13.32 37.96 -18.38
CA GLU A 254 -14.59 38.60 -18.70
C GLU A 254 -14.88 38.63 -20.21
N THR A 255 -13.84 38.77 -21.05
CA THR A 255 -14.01 38.86 -22.50
C THR A 255 -14.46 37.53 -23.10
N ARG A 256 -13.84 36.42 -22.67
CA ARG A 256 -14.28 35.08 -23.08
C ARG A 256 -15.67 34.75 -22.55
N ALA A 257 -15.99 35.12 -21.31
CA ALA A 257 -17.33 34.90 -20.75
C ALA A 257 -18.43 35.64 -21.53
N ARG A 258 -18.20 36.91 -21.90
CA ARG A 258 -19.12 37.68 -22.76
C ARG A 258 -19.23 37.07 -24.16
N ASN A 259 -18.11 36.67 -24.76
CA ASN A 259 -18.11 35.99 -26.06
C ASN A 259 -18.93 34.69 -26.05
N VAL A 260 -18.93 33.93 -24.94
CA VAL A 260 -19.78 32.73 -24.81
C VAL A 260 -21.26 33.11 -24.79
N LEU A 261 -21.65 34.17 -24.08
CA LEU A 261 -23.03 34.64 -24.03
C LEU A 261 -23.50 35.16 -25.41
N ASP A 262 -22.67 35.95 -26.08
CA ASP A 262 -22.96 36.48 -27.41
C ASP A 262 -23.02 35.36 -28.45
N ALA A 263 -22.12 34.38 -28.35
CA ALA A 263 -22.15 33.19 -29.19
C ALA A 263 -23.37 32.31 -28.94
N ALA A 264 -23.85 32.22 -27.70
CA ALA A 264 -25.08 31.48 -27.40
C ALA A 264 -26.31 32.15 -28.05
N ARG A 265 -26.38 33.50 -28.01
CA ARG A 265 -27.44 34.28 -28.67
C ARG A 265 -27.40 34.18 -30.20
N ALA A 266 -26.19 34.09 -30.78
CA ALA A 266 -25.97 33.97 -32.21
C ALA A 266 -25.75 32.52 -32.70
N SER A 267 -26.00 31.53 -31.84
CA SER A 267 -25.61 30.14 -32.11
C SER A 267 -26.47 29.51 -33.20
N MET A 268 -25.81 28.84 -34.14
CA MET A 268 -26.45 28.07 -35.22
C MET A 268 -26.66 26.60 -34.84
N GLY A 269 -26.41 26.22 -33.59
CA GLY A 269 -26.61 24.86 -33.09
C GLY A 269 -28.07 24.40 -33.13
N SER A 270 -28.28 23.09 -33.03
CA SER A 270 -29.63 22.49 -33.03
C SER A 270 -30.21 22.41 -31.62
N ASP A 271 -31.52 22.60 -31.50
CA ASP A 271 -32.21 22.41 -30.23
C ASP A 271 -32.27 20.91 -29.89
N ILE A 272 -31.91 20.57 -28.66
CA ILE A 272 -31.84 19.18 -28.18
C ILE A 272 -33.00 18.90 -27.23
N SER A 273 -33.51 17.66 -27.25
CA SER A 273 -34.50 17.18 -26.28
C SER A 273 -33.97 17.25 -24.85
N GLU A 274 -34.83 17.63 -23.90
CA GLU A 274 -34.48 17.66 -22.47
C GLU A 274 -33.89 16.33 -21.97
N VAL A 275 -34.40 15.20 -22.46
CA VAL A 275 -33.91 13.86 -22.09
C VAL A 275 -32.46 13.65 -22.52
N ASP A 276 -32.11 14.11 -23.73
CA ASP A 276 -30.76 13.98 -24.26
C ASP A 276 -29.80 14.97 -23.58
N LEU A 277 -30.27 16.17 -23.27
CA LEU A 277 -29.51 17.17 -22.50
C LEU A 277 -29.19 16.68 -21.08
N ILE A 278 -30.12 15.98 -20.42
CA ILE A 278 -29.89 15.33 -19.12
C ILE A 278 -28.79 14.26 -19.24
N ASN A 279 -28.76 13.49 -20.32
CA ASN A 279 -27.73 12.47 -20.51
C ASN A 279 -26.35 13.09 -20.78
N ILE A 280 -26.30 14.16 -21.58
CA ILE A 280 -25.06 14.90 -21.87
C ILE A 280 -24.52 15.57 -20.60
N SER A 281 -25.37 16.23 -19.83
CA SER A 281 -24.98 16.86 -18.57
C SER A 281 -24.50 15.85 -17.52
N ASN A 282 -25.18 14.70 -17.37
CA ASN A 282 -24.71 13.60 -16.51
C ASN A 282 -23.33 13.07 -16.93
N PHE A 283 -23.08 12.95 -18.23
CA PHE A 283 -21.79 12.51 -18.74
C PHE A 283 -20.70 13.56 -18.49
N ALA A 284 -20.98 14.84 -18.74
CA ALA A 284 -20.06 15.94 -18.47
C ALA A 284 -19.76 16.06 -16.96
N GLU A 285 -20.76 15.94 -16.09
CA GLU A 285 -20.58 15.94 -14.63
C GLU A 285 -19.68 14.77 -14.18
N ARG A 286 -19.81 13.60 -14.82
CA ARG A 286 -18.93 12.46 -14.56
C ARG A 286 -17.48 12.75 -14.95
N VAL A 287 -17.25 13.44 -16.06
CA VAL A 287 -15.90 13.87 -16.50
C VAL A 287 -15.28 14.85 -15.51
N VAL A 288 -16.04 15.84 -15.04
CA VAL A 288 -15.58 16.79 -14.01
C VAL A 288 -15.20 16.06 -12.72
N LYS A 289 -16.06 15.16 -12.22
CA LYS A 289 -15.78 14.33 -11.03
C LYS A 289 -14.53 13.46 -11.20
N LEU A 290 -14.30 12.90 -12.39
CA LEU A 290 -13.09 12.12 -12.68
C LEU A 290 -11.83 12.98 -12.68
N ALA A 291 -11.90 14.22 -13.14
CA ALA A 291 -10.78 15.15 -13.12
C ALA A 291 -10.43 15.62 -11.70
N GLU A 292 -11.43 15.83 -10.85
CA GLU A 292 -11.23 16.07 -9.41
C GLU A 292 -10.60 14.86 -8.73
N TYR A 293 -11.09 13.65 -9.05
CA TYR A 293 -10.52 12.41 -8.53
C TYR A 293 -9.06 12.23 -8.95
N ARG A 294 -8.68 12.57 -10.19
CA ARG A 294 -7.28 12.60 -10.64
C ARG A 294 -6.42 13.53 -9.78
N LYS A 295 -6.89 14.75 -9.48
CA LYS A 295 -6.17 15.70 -8.60
C LYS A 295 -6.00 15.13 -7.18
N SER A 296 -7.04 14.50 -6.65
CA SER A 296 -7.01 13.82 -5.35
C SER A 296 -5.98 12.67 -5.34
N LEU A 297 -6.00 11.83 -6.37
CA LEU A 297 -5.08 10.69 -6.52
C LEU A 297 -3.63 11.14 -6.61
N ARG A 298 -3.35 12.25 -7.31
CA ARG A 298 -2.00 12.84 -7.37
C ARG A 298 -1.51 13.30 -5.99
N ARG A 299 -2.38 13.92 -5.20
CA ARG A 299 -2.06 14.33 -3.81
C ARG A 299 -1.77 13.12 -2.94
N TYR A 300 -2.60 12.09 -3.03
CA TYR A 300 -2.41 10.83 -2.34
C TYR A 300 -1.07 10.16 -2.73
N LEU A 301 -0.71 10.17 -4.01
CA LEU A 301 0.56 9.63 -4.49
C LEU A 301 1.75 10.36 -3.87
N VAL A 302 1.71 11.70 -3.81
CA VAL A 302 2.77 12.53 -3.20
C VAL A 302 2.91 12.22 -1.71
N GLU A 303 1.81 12.18 -0.97
CA GLU A 303 1.83 11.87 0.47
C GLU A 303 2.40 10.47 0.72
N LYS A 304 1.96 9.46 -0.05
CA LYS A 304 2.48 8.09 0.08
C LYS A 304 3.93 7.96 -0.33
N MET A 305 4.37 8.66 -1.38
CA MET A 305 5.75 8.60 -1.80
C MET A 305 6.69 9.20 -0.74
N ASN A 306 6.27 10.27 -0.06
CA ASN A 306 7.05 10.86 1.05
C ASN A 306 7.22 9.90 2.24
N VAL A 307 6.25 9.01 2.48
CA VAL A 307 6.37 7.98 3.53
C VAL A 307 7.21 6.79 3.08
N VAL A 308 7.07 6.34 1.82
CA VAL A 308 7.68 5.10 1.34
C VAL A 308 9.10 5.30 0.78
N ALA A 309 9.32 6.39 0.01
CA ALA A 309 10.59 6.67 -0.66
C ALA A 309 10.88 8.20 -0.73
N PRO A 310 11.09 8.88 0.40
CA PRO A 310 11.37 10.32 0.43
C PRO A 310 12.67 10.69 -0.29
N ASN A 311 13.70 9.85 -0.19
CA ASN A 311 14.99 10.11 -0.84
C ASN A 311 14.91 10.03 -2.38
N LEU A 312 14.11 9.10 -2.90
CA LEU A 312 13.89 8.98 -4.34
C LEU A 312 13.05 10.15 -4.85
N SER A 313 12.02 10.54 -4.08
CA SER A 313 11.20 11.73 -4.36
C SER A 313 12.02 13.01 -4.41
N ALA A 314 12.89 13.23 -3.43
CA ALA A 314 13.72 14.42 -3.37
C ALA A 314 14.73 14.50 -4.53
N LEU A 315 15.13 13.35 -5.11
CA LEU A 315 16.12 13.31 -6.18
C LEU A 315 15.53 13.56 -7.57
N ILE A 316 14.38 12.94 -7.88
CA ILE A 316 13.80 12.94 -9.24
C ILE A 316 12.34 13.43 -9.30
N GLY A 317 11.73 13.74 -8.17
CA GLY A 317 10.30 14.08 -8.05
C GLY A 317 9.39 12.87 -7.88
N GLU A 318 8.25 13.05 -7.24
CA GLU A 318 7.36 11.98 -6.79
C GLU A 318 6.71 11.20 -7.94
N THR A 319 6.32 11.89 -9.02
CA THR A 319 5.63 11.28 -10.16
C THR A 319 6.59 10.42 -10.99
N ILE A 320 7.81 10.91 -11.21
CA ILE A 320 8.85 10.17 -11.96
C ILE A 320 9.35 9.00 -11.10
N ALA A 321 9.55 9.21 -9.80
CA ALA A 321 9.86 8.14 -8.85
C ALA A 321 8.80 7.03 -8.86
N ALA A 322 7.52 7.38 -8.83
CA ALA A 322 6.43 6.42 -8.89
C ALA A 322 6.45 5.61 -10.19
N ARG A 323 6.68 6.27 -11.33
CA ARG A 323 6.77 5.61 -12.62
C ARG A 323 7.98 4.67 -12.70
N LEU A 324 9.12 5.04 -12.13
CA LEU A 324 10.31 4.20 -12.05
C LEU A 324 10.06 2.94 -11.20
N ILE A 325 9.44 3.09 -10.03
CA ILE A 325 9.04 1.96 -9.17
C ILE A 325 8.05 1.05 -9.90
N SER A 326 7.08 1.62 -10.61
CA SER A 326 6.09 0.87 -11.38
C SER A 326 6.72 0.09 -12.54
N HIS A 327 7.68 0.67 -13.26
CA HIS A 327 8.41 -0.04 -14.31
C HIS A 327 9.25 -1.19 -13.76
N ALA A 328 9.83 -1.03 -12.57
CA ALA A 328 10.58 -2.09 -11.91
C ALA A 328 9.69 -3.17 -11.24
N GLY A 329 8.39 -2.89 -11.07
CA GLY A 329 7.40 -3.78 -10.47
C GLY A 329 7.43 -3.85 -8.93
N SER A 330 8.51 -3.40 -8.29
CA SER A 330 8.58 -3.16 -6.84
C SER A 330 9.80 -2.29 -6.52
N LEU A 331 9.78 -1.66 -5.34
CA LEU A 331 10.91 -0.91 -4.82
C LEU A 331 12.11 -1.83 -4.52
N THR A 332 11.84 -3.09 -4.13
CA THR A 332 12.89 -4.09 -3.90
C THR A 332 13.57 -4.54 -5.19
N ASN A 333 12.82 -4.68 -6.28
CA ASN A 333 13.37 -4.99 -7.60
C ASN A 333 14.17 -3.81 -8.13
N LEU A 334 13.65 -2.58 -7.97
CA LEU A 334 14.37 -1.37 -8.35
C LEU A 334 15.74 -1.27 -7.63
N ALA A 335 15.79 -1.63 -6.35
CA ALA A 335 17.03 -1.66 -5.58
C ALA A 335 18.00 -2.79 -6.01
N LYS A 336 17.49 -3.89 -6.57
CA LYS A 336 18.29 -5.00 -7.08
C LYS A 336 18.82 -4.77 -8.50
N TYR A 337 18.19 -3.89 -9.27
CA TYR A 337 18.63 -3.62 -10.63
C TYR A 337 19.98 -2.90 -10.64
N PRO A 338 20.92 -3.33 -11.50
CA PRO A 338 22.16 -2.59 -11.68
C PRO A 338 21.88 -1.23 -12.32
N ALA A 339 22.78 -0.28 -12.10
CA ALA A 339 22.63 1.09 -12.62
C ALA A 339 22.41 1.13 -14.14
N SER A 340 23.04 0.23 -14.90
CA SER A 340 22.85 0.10 -16.35
C SER A 340 21.42 -0.29 -16.73
N THR A 341 20.75 -1.14 -15.95
CA THR A 341 19.34 -1.46 -16.15
C THR A 341 18.46 -0.28 -15.80
N VAL A 342 18.75 0.45 -14.72
CA VAL A 342 17.97 1.64 -14.33
C VAL A 342 18.01 2.72 -15.42
N GLN A 343 19.13 2.88 -16.12
CA GLN A 343 19.29 3.84 -17.23
C GLN A 343 18.37 3.55 -18.43
N ILE A 344 18.07 2.27 -18.70
CA ILE A 344 17.23 1.89 -19.83
C ILE A 344 15.73 1.89 -19.50
N LEU A 345 15.36 1.90 -18.21
CA LEU A 345 13.96 1.90 -17.77
C LEU A 345 13.22 3.13 -18.32
N GLY A 346 12.10 2.87 -19.02
CA GLY A 346 11.27 3.90 -19.65
C GLY A 346 11.68 4.29 -21.08
N ALA A 347 12.93 4.05 -21.48
CA ALA A 347 13.42 4.32 -22.84
C ALA A 347 13.46 3.06 -23.74
N GLU A 348 13.11 1.90 -23.19
CA GLU A 348 13.21 0.58 -23.84
C GLU A 348 12.65 0.56 -25.26
N LYS A 349 11.43 1.09 -25.46
CA LYS A 349 10.78 1.08 -26.78
C LYS A 349 11.53 1.91 -27.83
N ALA A 350 12.08 3.05 -27.42
CA ALA A 350 12.88 3.91 -28.32
C ALA A 350 14.24 3.27 -28.61
N LEU A 351 14.88 2.70 -27.59
CA LEU A 351 16.15 1.99 -27.71
C LEU A 351 16.04 0.77 -28.63
N PHE A 352 15.03 -0.08 -28.44
CA PHE A 352 14.81 -1.26 -29.28
C PHE A 352 14.40 -0.89 -30.71
N ARG A 353 13.71 0.24 -30.90
CA ARG A 353 13.43 0.75 -32.25
C ARG A 353 14.71 1.19 -32.94
N ALA A 354 15.57 1.98 -32.28
CA ALA A 354 16.85 2.42 -32.82
C ALA A 354 17.79 1.24 -33.13
N LEU A 355 17.86 0.25 -32.24
CA LEU A 355 18.64 -0.98 -32.46
C LEU A 355 18.13 -1.77 -33.68
N LYS A 356 16.81 -1.86 -33.88
CA LYS A 356 16.21 -2.55 -35.04
C LYS A 356 16.42 -1.79 -36.34
N THR A 357 16.37 -0.46 -36.31
CA THR A 357 16.53 0.40 -37.50
C THR A 357 17.98 0.79 -37.77
N LYS A 358 18.94 0.33 -36.95
CA LYS A 358 20.35 0.82 -36.95
C LYS A 358 20.45 2.35 -36.94
N GLY A 359 19.48 3.03 -36.32
CA GLY A 359 19.47 4.48 -36.17
C GLY A 359 20.26 4.92 -34.94
N ASN A 360 20.52 6.22 -34.79
CA ASN A 360 21.14 6.75 -33.57
C ASN A 360 20.32 6.35 -32.34
N THR A 361 21.00 5.71 -31.39
CA THR A 361 20.43 5.44 -30.07
C THR A 361 20.32 6.77 -29.31
N PRO A 362 19.26 6.97 -28.49
CA PRO A 362 19.25 8.08 -27.54
C PRO A 362 20.51 7.99 -26.65
N SER A 363 21.27 9.09 -26.56
CA SER A 363 22.71 9.14 -26.28
C SER A 363 23.19 8.76 -24.87
N THR A 364 22.41 8.01 -24.08
CA THR A 364 22.80 7.59 -22.71
C THR A 364 23.30 6.14 -22.59
N VAL A 365 23.42 5.41 -23.70
CA VAL A 365 23.93 4.02 -23.72
C VAL A 365 25.33 3.93 -24.32
N SER A 366 26.34 4.45 -23.62
CA SER A 366 27.73 4.09 -23.92
C SER A 366 28.18 2.99 -22.96
N SER A 367 28.14 1.75 -23.44
CA SER A 367 29.05 0.72 -22.95
C SER A 367 29.25 -0.36 -24.01
N THR A 368 30.39 -0.28 -24.70
CA THR A 368 31.38 -1.36 -24.73
C THR A 368 30.79 -2.77 -24.69
N THR A 369 30.40 -3.30 -25.85
CA THR A 369 30.46 -4.74 -26.16
C THR A 369 30.19 -4.95 -27.66
N ARG A 370 31.24 -4.86 -28.48
CA ARG A 370 31.30 -5.58 -29.76
C ARG A 370 32.67 -6.26 -29.86
N PRO A 371 32.75 -7.57 -30.11
CA PRO A 371 34.01 -8.23 -30.40
C PRO A 371 34.43 -7.95 -31.85
N SER A 372 35.71 -7.63 -32.01
CA SER A 372 36.55 -7.78 -33.22
C SER A 372 36.00 -7.33 -34.58
N SER A 373 36.38 -6.12 -35.01
CA SER A 373 37.23 -5.91 -36.20
C SER A 373 37.50 -4.40 -36.37
N ALA A 374 38.72 -4.10 -36.79
CA ALA A 374 39.35 -2.79 -36.76
C ALA A 374 38.55 -1.68 -37.47
N VAL A 375 38.11 -0.67 -36.70
CA VAL A 375 37.88 0.70 -37.18
C VAL A 375 38.31 1.64 -36.04
N ARG A 376 39.20 2.59 -36.35
CA ARG A 376 39.77 3.62 -35.45
C ARG A 376 38.71 4.16 -34.50
N ALA A 377 39.00 4.11 -33.21
CA ALA A 377 38.30 4.88 -32.19
C ALA A 377 38.53 6.38 -32.45
N PRO A 378 37.49 7.22 -32.59
CA PRO A 378 37.61 8.58 -32.11
C PRO A 378 37.64 8.50 -30.58
N SER A 379 38.67 9.14 -30.01
CA SER A 379 38.91 9.29 -28.58
C SER A 379 37.61 9.43 -27.79
N THR A 380 37.39 8.55 -26.82
CA THR A 380 36.46 8.81 -25.72
C THR A 380 36.95 10.04 -24.97
N ARG A 381 36.38 11.20 -25.28
CA ARG A 381 36.63 12.46 -24.55
C ARG A 381 36.41 12.19 -23.06
N VAL A 382 37.48 12.37 -22.29
CA VAL A 382 37.46 12.42 -20.83
C VAL A 382 36.65 13.67 -20.47
N GLY A 383 35.33 13.57 -20.44
CA GLY A 383 34.47 14.75 -20.25
C GLY A 383 32.98 14.55 -20.52
N SER A 384 32.45 13.32 -20.54
CA SER A 384 31.00 13.15 -20.71
C SER A 384 30.25 13.55 -19.42
N PRO A 385 29.17 14.38 -19.49
CA PRO A 385 28.37 14.81 -18.33
C PRO A 385 27.84 13.66 -17.45
N ALA A 386 27.72 12.47 -18.04
CA ALA A 386 27.33 11.26 -17.34
C ALA A 386 28.45 10.70 -16.43
N SER A 387 29.72 10.89 -16.78
CA SER A 387 30.87 10.32 -16.06
C SER A 387 31.15 11.04 -14.74
N SER A 388 31.16 12.37 -14.74
CA SER A 388 31.35 13.19 -13.53
C SER A 388 30.17 13.07 -12.56
N ARG A 389 28.92 13.08 -13.07
CA ARG A 389 27.72 12.84 -12.27
C ARG A 389 27.69 11.44 -11.65
N THR A 390 28.09 10.42 -12.42
CA THR A 390 28.16 9.03 -11.91
C THR A 390 29.26 8.87 -10.87
N LYS A 391 30.42 9.51 -11.04
CA LYS A 391 31.49 9.55 -10.03
C LYS A 391 31.04 10.24 -8.74
N ALA A 392 30.35 11.36 -8.83
CA ALA A 392 29.82 12.08 -7.66
C ALA A 392 28.80 11.23 -6.87
N LEU A 393 27.89 10.53 -7.56
CA LEU A 393 26.93 9.62 -6.93
C LEU A 393 27.61 8.39 -6.33
N ARG A 394 28.62 7.84 -7.00
CA ARG A 394 29.43 6.74 -6.46
C ARG A 394 30.15 7.14 -5.18
N ASN A 395 30.82 8.30 -5.19
CA ASN A 395 31.50 8.84 -4.02
C ASN A 395 30.52 9.07 -2.87
N GLN A 396 29.28 9.49 -3.15
CA GLN A 396 28.28 9.66 -2.11
C GLN A 396 27.79 8.33 -1.52
N VAL A 397 27.69 7.27 -2.33
CA VAL A 397 27.39 5.92 -1.83
C VAL A 397 28.55 5.41 -0.97
N GLU A 398 29.79 5.64 -1.39
CA GLU A 398 31.00 5.29 -0.63
C GLU A 398 31.10 6.08 0.68
N GLU A 399 30.78 7.37 0.70
CA GLU A 399 30.67 8.18 1.92
C GLU A 399 29.61 7.63 2.89
N ARG A 400 28.46 7.20 2.37
CA ARG A 400 27.39 6.59 3.18
C ARG A 400 27.80 5.23 3.73
N LEU A 401 28.50 4.42 2.96
CA LEU A 401 29.07 3.16 3.43
C LEU A 401 30.11 3.42 4.53
N ASN A 402 31.01 4.38 4.32
CA ASN A 402 32.01 4.78 5.30
C ASN A 402 31.40 5.39 6.57
N PHE A 403 30.25 6.08 6.49
CA PHE A 403 29.53 6.54 7.67
C PHE A 403 29.06 5.36 8.56
N PHE A 404 28.62 4.25 7.95
CA PHE A 404 28.24 3.07 8.73
C PHE A 404 29.44 2.39 9.41
N GLU A 405 30.66 2.53 8.85
CA GLU A 405 31.88 1.96 9.42
C GLU A 405 32.60 2.88 10.41
N THR A 406 32.59 4.20 10.16
CA THR A 406 33.46 5.17 10.86
C THR A 406 32.71 6.32 11.53
N GLY A 407 31.42 6.49 11.26
CA GLY A 407 30.59 7.58 11.80
C GLY A 407 30.88 8.97 11.21
N ALA A 408 31.69 9.08 10.16
CA ALA A 408 32.04 10.36 9.54
C ALA A 408 30.84 11.03 8.82
N PRO A 409 30.60 12.34 9.02
CA PRO A 409 29.41 13.01 8.49
C PRO A 409 29.39 13.03 6.95
N VAL A 410 28.25 12.63 6.37
CA VAL A 410 28.05 12.53 4.92
C VAL A 410 27.66 13.87 4.28
N SER A 411 28.08 14.08 3.04
CA SER A 411 27.68 15.24 2.25
C SER A 411 26.20 15.17 1.82
N LYS A 412 25.53 16.34 1.75
CA LYS A 412 24.15 16.43 1.24
C LYS A 412 24.14 16.17 -0.27
N ASN A 413 23.08 15.51 -0.74
CA ASN A 413 22.94 15.16 -2.16
C ASN A 413 22.82 16.39 -3.06
N ALA A 414 22.16 17.45 -2.60
CA ALA A 414 22.08 18.72 -3.33
C ALA A 414 23.49 19.28 -3.62
N ASP A 415 24.35 19.34 -2.60
CA ASP A 415 25.70 19.90 -2.71
C ASP A 415 26.60 19.03 -3.61
N ALA A 416 26.49 17.70 -3.52
CA ALA A 416 27.24 16.77 -4.37
C ALA A 416 26.83 16.86 -5.85
N ILE A 417 25.53 17.02 -6.13
CA ILE A 417 25.01 17.20 -7.49
C ILE A 417 25.39 18.58 -8.04
N GLN A 418 25.29 19.64 -7.24
CA GLN A 418 25.74 20.97 -7.65
C GLN A 418 27.25 21.00 -7.95
N LYS A 419 28.06 20.32 -7.14
CA LYS A 419 29.49 20.16 -7.39
C LYS A 419 29.79 19.38 -8.68
N ALA A 420 28.97 18.37 -9.01
CA ALA A 420 29.09 17.64 -10.26
C ALA A 420 28.68 18.49 -11.47
N LEU A 421 27.60 19.27 -11.36
CA LEU A 421 27.12 20.16 -12.42
C LEU A 421 28.10 21.31 -12.70
N THR A 422 28.68 21.89 -11.64
CA THR A 422 29.73 22.92 -11.77
C THR A 422 31.01 22.36 -12.38
N ALA A 423 31.41 21.13 -12.02
CA ALA A 423 32.54 20.46 -12.68
C ALA A 423 32.28 20.18 -14.17
N ILE A 424 31.05 19.81 -14.54
CA ILE A 424 30.65 19.64 -15.95
C ILE A 424 30.70 20.97 -16.70
N ALA A 425 30.23 22.05 -16.06
CA ALA A 425 30.26 23.38 -16.65
C ALA A 425 31.70 23.90 -16.85
N ALA A 426 32.62 23.56 -15.93
CA ALA A 426 34.03 23.90 -16.06
C ALA A 426 34.72 23.12 -17.19
N ASP A 427 34.44 21.82 -17.34
CA ASP A 427 34.97 21.00 -18.44
C ASP A 427 34.45 21.42 -19.83
N LEU A 428 33.31 22.11 -19.91
CA LEU A 428 32.73 22.60 -21.16
C LEU A 428 33.23 24.00 -21.58
N GLY A 429 33.92 24.72 -20.68
CA GLY A 429 34.42 26.08 -20.94
C GLY A 429 35.89 26.15 -21.38
N ASP A 430 36.55 25.00 -21.59
CA ASP A 430 37.99 24.89 -21.86
C ASP A 430 38.27 24.33 -23.28
N ASP A 431 37.27 24.34 -24.17
CA ASP A 431 37.29 23.72 -25.51
C ASP A 431 37.12 24.75 -26.66
N ASP A 432 37.37 26.06 -26.42
CA ASP A 432 37.31 27.13 -27.44
C ASP A 432 38.70 27.77 -27.70
N ASP A 433 39.68 27.00 -28.17
CA ASP A 433 40.84 27.55 -28.89
C ASP A 433 41.32 26.54 -29.95
N ASP A 434 41.42 27.02 -31.20
CA ASP A 434 41.95 26.42 -32.44
C ASP A 434 41.03 25.51 -33.30
N ASP A 435 40.24 26.14 -34.20
CA ASP A 435 40.30 25.98 -35.68
C ASP A 435 39.04 26.57 -36.37
N ASP A 436 39.26 27.36 -37.44
CA ASP A 436 38.28 28.15 -38.22
C ASP A 436 37.22 27.34 -39.01
N ASP A 437 36.08 28.01 -39.27
CA ASP A 437 35.04 27.85 -40.33
C ASP A 437 33.93 26.77 -40.20
N GLU A 438 32.77 27.13 -39.61
CA GLU A 438 31.42 27.18 -40.26
C GLU A 438 30.30 27.46 -39.22
N GLU A 439 29.37 28.35 -39.59
CA GLU A 439 28.35 28.95 -38.72
C GLU A 439 27.39 27.98 -37.98
N GLY A 440 27.11 28.31 -36.71
CA GLY A 440 26.09 27.69 -35.89
C GLY A 440 25.98 28.35 -34.51
N GLU A 441 25.75 29.66 -34.46
CA GLU A 441 25.59 30.44 -33.23
C GLU A 441 24.38 29.95 -32.42
N VAL A 442 24.61 29.36 -31.24
CA VAL A 442 23.57 29.18 -30.21
C VAL A 442 23.78 30.26 -29.15
N ASP A 443 22.86 31.21 -29.09
CA ASP A 443 22.95 32.42 -28.28
C ASP A 443 23.19 32.12 -26.78
N ALA A 444 24.37 32.50 -26.27
CA ALA A 444 24.77 32.42 -24.86
C ALA A 444 23.82 33.19 -23.91
N VAL A 445 22.93 34.02 -24.46
CA VAL A 445 21.93 34.80 -23.73
C VAL A 445 20.84 33.89 -23.12
N GLU A 446 20.38 32.85 -23.82
CA GLU A 446 19.28 31.99 -23.37
C GLU A 446 19.67 31.08 -22.19
N VAL A 447 20.93 30.62 -22.14
CA VAL A 447 21.45 29.80 -21.03
C VAL A 447 21.61 30.63 -19.77
N SER A 448 22.01 31.90 -19.90
CA SER A 448 22.14 32.84 -18.77
C SER A 448 20.78 33.22 -18.17
N GLU A 449 19.73 33.30 -19.00
CA GLU A 449 18.37 33.54 -18.53
C GLU A 449 17.78 32.33 -17.81
N ALA A 450 18.04 31.11 -18.31
CA ALA A 450 17.60 29.88 -17.66
C ALA A 450 18.20 29.71 -16.25
N VAL A 451 19.49 30.04 -16.06
CA VAL A 451 20.15 30.02 -14.75
C VAL A 451 19.54 31.07 -13.81
N ARG A 452 19.31 32.29 -14.30
CA ARG A 452 18.69 33.36 -13.51
C ARG A 452 17.23 33.08 -13.16
N GLN A 453 16.51 32.33 -13.99
CA GLN A 453 15.14 31.88 -13.73
C GLN A 453 15.13 30.87 -12.57
N VAL A 454 16.06 29.89 -12.58
CA VAL A 454 16.19 28.88 -11.52
C VAL A 454 16.58 29.52 -10.18
N GLU A 455 17.46 30.52 -10.18
CA GLU A 455 17.81 31.27 -8.96
C GLU A 455 16.62 32.07 -8.41
N ARG A 456 15.80 32.67 -9.28
CA ARG A 456 14.58 33.38 -8.89
C ARG A 456 13.53 32.43 -8.29
N ASP A 457 13.31 31.28 -8.92
CA ASP A 457 12.35 30.27 -8.46
C ASP A 457 12.76 29.66 -7.11
N GLN A 458 14.06 29.45 -6.89
CA GLN A 458 14.62 29.00 -5.61
C GLN A 458 14.50 30.06 -4.51
N ALA A 459 14.68 31.34 -4.85
CA ALA A 459 14.52 32.46 -3.92
C ALA A 459 13.04 32.68 -3.53
N GLU A 460 12.10 32.45 -4.45
CA GLU A 460 10.66 32.51 -4.16
C GLU A 460 10.18 31.34 -3.29
N ALA A 461 10.69 30.14 -3.54
CA ALA A 461 10.42 28.96 -2.71
C ALA A 461 10.97 29.11 -1.27
N ALA A 462 12.06 29.85 -1.08
CA ALA A 462 12.61 30.17 0.24
C ALA A 462 11.74 31.17 1.03
N LYS A 463 11.05 32.09 0.34
CA LYS A 463 10.17 33.10 0.95
C LYS A 463 8.82 32.54 1.42
N ASN A 464 8.35 31.44 0.83
CA ASN A 464 7.05 30.82 1.13
C ASN A 464 7.08 29.72 2.22
N ARG A 465 8.13 29.63 3.05
CA ARG A 465 8.20 28.63 4.12
C ARG A 465 7.30 28.99 5.32
N HIS A 466 6.43 28.07 5.70
CA HIS A 466 5.42 28.22 6.76
C HIS A 466 6.06 28.27 8.18
N PRO A 467 5.47 29.00 9.16
CA PRO A 467 6.08 29.26 10.48
C PRO A 467 6.46 28.03 11.33
N LEU A 468 5.98 26.83 10.99
CA LEU A 468 6.25 25.59 11.73
C LEU A 468 7.66 25.02 11.43
N ASP A 469 8.29 25.42 10.32
CA ASP A 469 9.63 24.97 9.93
C ASP A 469 10.73 25.70 10.75
N LEU A 470 10.41 26.88 11.30
CA LEU A 470 11.27 27.67 12.18
C LEU A 470 11.34 27.11 13.61
N GLU A 471 10.30 26.41 14.08
CA GLU A 471 10.31 25.75 15.40
C GLU A 471 11.11 24.45 15.37
N LEU A 472 11.08 23.72 14.25
CA LEU A 472 11.87 22.50 14.07
C LEU A 472 13.38 22.79 14.01
N ALA A 473 13.77 23.93 13.40
CA ALA A 473 15.15 24.39 13.37
C ALA A 473 15.69 24.81 14.76
N LYS A 474 14.83 25.33 15.66
CA LYS A 474 15.22 25.67 17.03
C LYS A 474 15.47 24.44 17.90
N ILE A 475 14.75 23.35 17.66
CA ILE A 475 14.96 22.07 18.35
C ILE A 475 16.27 21.41 17.87
N ALA A 476 16.59 21.53 16.58
CA ALA A 476 17.85 21.01 16.02
C ALA A 476 19.11 21.75 16.53
N GLY A 477 18.98 23.01 16.94
CA GLY A 477 20.08 23.82 17.51
C GLY A 477 20.42 23.52 18.98
N ALA A 478 19.67 22.64 19.66
CA ALA A 478 19.87 22.33 21.09
C ALA A 478 20.81 21.13 21.35
N LEU A 479 21.41 20.52 20.31
CA LEU A 479 22.46 19.52 20.46
C LEU A 479 23.84 20.19 20.57
N PRO A 480 24.72 19.75 21.50
CA PRO A 480 25.98 20.44 21.77
C PRO A 480 26.98 20.23 20.64
N GLY A 481 27.33 21.31 19.93
CA GLY A 481 28.38 21.29 18.90
C GLY A 481 28.16 22.24 17.72
N SER A 482 27.75 23.50 17.94
CA SER A 482 27.98 24.54 16.93
C SER A 482 28.05 25.92 17.59
N THR A 483 29.17 26.60 17.41
CA THR A 483 29.35 28.01 17.75
C THR A 483 29.18 28.85 16.50
N SER A 484 28.14 29.67 16.42
CA SER A 484 28.22 30.97 15.73
C SER A 484 27.11 31.91 16.19
N ALA A 485 27.50 33.16 16.38
CA ALA A 485 26.83 34.20 17.13
C ALA A 485 25.53 34.75 16.51
N VAL A 486 24.65 35.21 17.40
CA VAL A 486 23.42 35.97 17.13
C VAL A 486 23.76 37.47 16.99
N PRO A 487 23.01 38.20 16.15
CA PRO A 487 22.50 39.51 16.61
C PRO A 487 20.97 39.63 16.44
N THR A 488 20.32 40.22 17.45
CA THR A 488 18.90 40.62 17.52
C THR A 488 18.78 42.16 17.38
N PRO A 489 17.59 42.79 17.46
CA PRO A 489 16.65 43.01 16.36
C PRO A 489 16.27 44.50 16.16
N VAL A 490 15.64 44.86 15.04
CA VAL A 490 14.84 46.11 14.93
C VAL A 490 13.36 45.75 14.76
N LYS A 491 12.54 46.29 15.68
CA LYS A 491 11.07 46.18 15.71
C LYS A 491 10.46 47.16 14.71
N ASP A 492 9.36 46.77 14.08
CA ASP A 492 8.23 47.70 13.88
C ASP A 492 6.86 47.03 14.00
N LYS A 493 5.91 47.81 14.53
CA LYS A 493 4.58 47.43 15.02
C LYS A 493 3.48 47.90 14.05
N LYS A 494 2.65 46.97 13.54
CA LYS A 494 1.23 47.09 13.10
C LYS A 494 0.92 45.76 12.40
N ASP A 495 -0.14 44.97 12.63
CA ASP A 495 -1.50 45.27 13.04
C ASP A 495 -2.05 44.17 13.97
N LYS A 496 -2.77 44.61 15.00
CA LYS A 496 -3.42 43.77 16.01
C LYS A 496 -4.89 44.18 16.05
N LYS A 497 -5.70 43.74 15.07
CA LYS A 497 -7.16 43.94 15.13
C LYS A 497 -8.05 42.83 14.51
N ASP A 498 -7.52 41.78 13.88
CA ASP A 498 -8.36 40.71 13.29
C ASP A 498 -8.34 39.36 14.03
N LYS A 499 -7.86 39.33 15.29
CA LYS A 499 -7.74 38.08 16.08
C LYS A 499 -8.82 37.88 17.15
N SER A 500 -9.74 38.82 17.38
CA SER A 500 -10.81 38.65 18.38
C SER A 500 -12.00 37.86 17.84
N ASP A 501 -12.42 38.07 16.60
CA ASP A 501 -13.73 37.57 16.14
C ASP A 501 -13.69 36.10 15.67
N LYS A 502 -12.50 35.53 15.52
CA LYS A 502 -12.30 34.12 15.12
C LYS A 502 -12.24 33.15 16.31
N LYS A 503 -12.08 33.67 17.54
CA LYS A 503 -11.98 32.85 18.76
C LYS A 503 -13.37 32.47 19.30
N ASP A 504 -14.33 33.38 19.25
CA ASP A 504 -15.69 33.14 19.79
C ASP A 504 -16.52 32.16 18.94
N ARG A 505 -16.19 31.97 17.65
CA ARG A 505 -16.83 30.97 16.79
C ARG A 505 -16.27 29.55 16.99
N LYS A 506 -15.06 29.40 17.53
CA LYS A 506 -14.43 28.09 17.75
C LYS A 506 -14.93 27.46 19.05
N ASP A 507 -15.07 28.25 20.10
CA ASP A 507 -15.51 27.77 21.42
C ASP A 507 -17.00 27.36 21.41
N LYS A 508 -17.82 27.95 20.55
CA LYS A 508 -19.24 27.56 20.36
C LYS A 508 -19.42 26.24 19.57
N LYS A 509 -18.40 25.82 18.82
CA LYS A 509 -18.42 24.58 18.02
C LYS A 509 -17.88 23.38 18.78
N GLU A 510 -16.97 23.60 19.73
CA GLU A 510 -16.48 22.55 20.64
C GLU A 510 -17.49 22.20 21.73
N LYS A 511 -18.25 23.19 22.25
CA LYS A 511 -19.29 22.95 23.27
C LYS A 511 -20.47 22.09 22.78
N ARG A 512 -20.77 22.13 21.48
CA ARG A 512 -21.81 21.29 20.83
C ARG A 512 -21.34 19.88 20.51
N LYS A 513 -20.03 19.64 20.42
CA LYS A 513 -19.47 18.30 20.19
C LYS A 513 -19.32 17.52 21.50
N SER A 514 -19.10 18.19 22.63
CA SER A 514 -19.03 17.55 23.95
C SER A 514 -20.40 17.11 24.48
N GLU A 515 -21.51 17.76 24.10
CA GLU A 515 -22.86 17.35 24.53
C GLU A 515 -23.39 16.10 23.80
N VAL A 516 -22.95 15.84 22.55
CA VAL A 516 -23.44 14.68 21.77
C VAL A 516 -22.73 13.39 22.18
N VAL A 517 -21.48 13.47 22.67
CA VAL A 517 -20.71 12.30 23.09
C VAL A 517 -21.12 11.81 24.49
N ALA A 518 -21.80 12.64 25.29
CA ALA A 518 -22.25 12.28 26.64
C ALA A 518 -23.61 11.55 26.67
N MET A 519 -24.31 11.38 25.54
CA MET A 519 -25.62 10.70 25.48
C MET A 519 -25.56 9.26 24.94
N GLU A 520 -24.40 8.74 24.53
CA GLU A 520 -24.25 7.37 24.00
C GLU A 520 -23.60 6.37 24.99
N ALA A 521 -23.51 6.73 26.28
CA ALA A 521 -22.95 5.87 27.32
C ALA A 521 -23.89 5.75 28.52
N ASP A 522 -25.05 5.11 28.34
CA ASP A 522 -25.73 4.35 29.40
C ASP A 522 -26.86 3.47 28.84
N GLY A 523 -26.91 2.19 29.24
CA GLY A 523 -28.13 1.37 29.21
C GLY A 523 -28.24 0.18 28.24
N ALA A 524 -27.78 -0.99 28.73
CA ALA A 524 -28.41 -2.33 28.71
C ALA A 524 -28.70 -3.11 27.40
N GLU A 525 -28.55 -4.43 27.56
CA GLU A 525 -28.60 -5.55 26.61
C GLU A 525 -29.90 -5.65 25.79
N GLU A 526 -29.77 -5.76 24.47
CA GLU A 526 -30.81 -6.31 23.59
C GLU A 526 -30.20 -7.31 22.58
N ASP A 527 -30.95 -8.39 22.38
CA ASP A 527 -30.56 -9.74 21.98
C ASP A 527 -30.08 -9.86 20.50
N GLU A 528 -28.98 -10.60 20.30
CA GLU A 528 -28.32 -10.77 18.98
C GLU A 528 -29.20 -11.53 17.97
N GLU A 529 -30.19 -12.29 18.46
CA GLU A 529 -31.18 -13.01 17.64
C GLU A 529 -32.17 -12.07 16.92
N GLU A 530 -32.61 -10.99 17.56
CA GLU A 530 -33.61 -10.09 16.97
C GLU A 530 -32.98 -9.28 15.81
N ARG A 531 -31.70 -8.92 15.96
CA ARG A 531 -30.92 -8.26 14.91
C ARG A 531 -30.69 -9.17 13.71
N LYS A 532 -30.52 -10.49 13.92
CA LYS A 532 -30.40 -11.49 12.84
C LYS A 532 -31.73 -11.72 12.12
N ARG A 533 -32.86 -11.77 12.85
CA ARG A 533 -34.22 -11.87 12.26
C ARG A 533 -34.56 -10.67 11.39
N ARG A 534 -34.35 -9.44 11.87
CA ARG A 534 -34.58 -8.20 11.08
C ARG A 534 -33.71 -8.13 9.83
N LYS A 535 -32.48 -8.67 9.87
CA LYS A 535 -31.59 -8.73 8.69
C LYS A 535 -32.06 -9.77 7.66
N LYS A 536 -32.66 -10.88 8.10
CA LYS A 536 -33.22 -11.92 7.23
C LYS A 536 -34.50 -11.45 6.54
N GLU A 537 -35.42 -10.81 7.26
CA GLU A 537 -36.63 -10.22 6.66
C GLU A 537 -36.30 -9.14 5.64
N LYS A 538 -35.31 -8.28 5.92
CA LYS A 538 -34.88 -7.24 4.98
C LYS A 538 -34.22 -7.80 3.71
N LYS A 539 -33.65 -9.01 3.79
CA LYS A 539 -33.06 -9.72 2.64
C LYS A 539 -34.11 -10.45 1.82
N GLU A 540 -35.12 -11.04 2.46
CA GLU A 540 -36.25 -11.67 1.77
C GLU A 540 -37.14 -10.63 1.07
N LYS A 541 -37.38 -9.47 1.71
CA LYS A 541 -38.14 -8.37 1.10
C LYS A 541 -37.46 -7.78 -0.15
N LYS A 542 -36.12 -7.65 -0.13
CA LYS A 542 -35.34 -7.24 -1.31
C LYS A 542 -35.33 -8.29 -2.42
N LYS A 543 -35.46 -9.58 -2.07
CA LYS A 543 -35.51 -10.66 -3.06
C LYS A 543 -36.88 -10.72 -3.75
N ALA A 544 -37.96 -10.52 -2.99
CA ALA A 544 -39.32 -10.42 -3.52
C ALA A 544 -39.51 -9.19 -4.44
N GLU A 545 -38.93 -8.04 -4.10
CA GLU A 545 -38.94 -6.85 -4.98
C GLU A 545 -38.17 -7.07 -6.29
N ALA A 546 -37.08 -7.84 -6.25
CA ALA A 546 -36.30 -8.17 -7.44
C ALA A 546 -37.03 -9.16 -8.36
N GLU A 547 -37.70 -10.17 -7.80
CA GLU A 547 -38.48 -11.15 -8.57
C GLU A 547 -39.73 -10.51 -9.21
N GLY A 548 -40.42 -9.61 -8.50
CA GLY A 548 -41.55 -8.84 -9.06
C GLY A 548 -41.14 -7.87 -10.19
N ALA A 549 -39.94 -7.30 -10.11
CA ALA A 549 -39.41 -6.46 -11.19
C ALA A 549 -39.02 -7.25 -12.45
N GLU A 550 -38.69 -8.53 -12.30
CA GLU A 550 -38.35 -9.43 -13.41
C GLU A 550 -39.60 -9.97 -14.13
N GLU A 551 -40.67 -10.28 -13.39
CA GLU A 551 -41.97 -10.64 -13.96
C GLU A 551 -42.62 -9.49 -14.74
N GLY A 552 -42.59 -8.26 -14.19
CA GLY A 552 -43.10 -7.08 -14.89
C GLY A 552 -42.35 -6.76 -16.20
N LYS A 553 -41.05 -7.11 -16.28
CA LYS A 553 -40.28 -7.01 -17.53
C LYS A 553 -40.67 -8.09 -18.54
N LYS A 554 -40.95 -9.32 -18.10
CA LYS A 554 -41.43 -10.40 -18.98
C LYS A 554 -42.82 -10.12 -19.54
N GLU A 555 -43.70 -9.53 -18.74
CA GLU A 555 -45.07 -9.18 -19.17
C GLU A 555 -45.08 -8.02 -20.17
N LYS A 556 -44.26 -6.97 -19.95
CA LYS A 556 -44.04 -5.89 -20.94
C LYS A 556 -43.43 -6.39 -22.26
N LYS A 557 -42.58 -7.43 -22.19
CA LYS A 557 -41.96 -8.03 -23.39
C LYS A 557 -42.93 -8.94 -24.17
N LYS A 558 -43.92 -9.55 -23.48
CA LYS A 558 -45.03 -10.28 -24.12
C LYS A 558 -46.01 -9.34 -24.80
N LYS A 559 -46.40 -8.22 -24.16
CA LYS A 559 -47.29 -7.20 -24.77
C LYS A 559 -46.69 -6.56 -26.03
N ARG A 560 -45.39 -6.27 -26.03
CA ARG A 560 -44.69 -5.73 -27.22
C ARG A 560 -44.56 -6.71 -28.39
N LYS A 561 -44.79 -8.01 -28.17
CA LYS A 561 -44.76 -9.03 -29.22
C LYS A 561 -46.14 -9.36 -29.80
N SER A 562 -47.22 -8.88 -29.18
CA SER A 562 -48.59 -9.07 -29.67
C SER A 562 -49.14 -7.87 -30.45
N GLU A 563 -48.42 -6.74 -30.47
CA GLU A 563 -48.78 -5.52 -31.22
C GLU A 563 -47.87 -5.27 -32.43
N ALA A 564 -47.07 -6.27 -32.84
CA ALA A 564 -46.19 -6.23 -34.01
C ALA A 564 -46.58 -7.30 -35.03
#